data_AF-A0A2N9NGJ2-F1
#
_entry.id   AF-A0A2N9NGJ2-F1
#
_cell.length_a   1.000
_cell.length_b   1.000
_cell.length_c   1.000
_cell.angle_alpha   90.00
_cell.angle_beta   90.00
_cell.angle_gamma   90.00
#
_symmetry.space_group_name_H-M   'P 1'
#
loop_
_entity.id
_entity.type
_entity.pdbx_description
1 polymer ?
#
loop_
_entity_poly.entity_id
_entity_poly.type
_entity_poly.pdbx_seq_one_letter_code
_entity_poly.pdbx_strand_id
1 'polypeptide(L)'
;MNNATKRSILRWIHLVFGIPIIGYVYSPFDQIPNYAPAVRVVFLPVILLSGFWMYSGVIFASVGVTLWLGAYYLSGLKAGVLSQVALFIARKTWLVIRARRAKGPEPVPLR
;
A
#
# COMPACT_ATOMS: atom_id res chain seq x y z
N MET A 1 22.08 -1.51 8.59
CA MET A 1 21.32 -2.76 8.86
C MET A 1 21.38 -3.66 7.63
N ASN A 2 21.45 -4.99 7.79
CA ASN A 2 21.39 -5.92 6.66
C ASN A 2 20.00 -5.90 5.98
N ASN A 3 19.95 -6.07 4.65
CA ASN A 3 18.71 -6.16 3.88
C ASN A 3 17.77 -7.28 4.37
N ALA A 4 18.32 -8.41 4.80
CA ALA A 4 17.55 -9.50 5.39
C ALA A 4 16.86 -9.06 6.69
N THR A 5 17.61 -8.39 7.57
CA THR A 5 17.09 -7.82 8.82
C THR A 5 16.00 -6.78 8.55
N LYS A 6 16.22 -5.87 7.59
CA LYS A 6 15.22 -4.86 7.18
C LYS A 6 13.91 -5.49 6.74
N ARG A 7 13.97 -6.51 5.88
CA ARG A 7 12.79 -7.22 5.36
C ARG A 7 12.07 -7.99 6.47
N SER A 8 12.81 -8.59 7.40
CA SER A 8 12.24 -9.28 8.56
C SER A 8 11.46 -8.32 9.45
N ILE A 9 12.06 -7.17 9.78
CA ILE A 9 11.42 -6.13 10.61
C ILE A 9 10.13 -5.63 9.94
N LEU A 10 10.19 -5.23 8.67
CA LEU A 10 9.00 -4.73 7.96
C LEU A 10 7.88 -5.78 7.88
N ARG A 11 8.23 -7.05 7.67
CA ARG A 11 7.27 -8.15 7.64
C ARG A 11 6.61 -8.35 9.01
N TRP A 12 7.39 -8.37 10.08
CA TRP A 12 6.86 -8.50 11.43
C TRP A 12 5.94 -7.34 11.80
N ILE A 13 6.32 -6.10 11.46
CA ILE A 13 5.44 -4.93 11.61
C ILE A 13 4.13 -5.14 10.84
N HIS A 14 4.21 -5.55 9.57
CA HIS A 14 3.02 -5.76 8.74
C HIS A 14 2.08 -6.82 9.31
N LEU A 15 2.62 -7.93 9.82
CA LEU A 15 1.85 -9.03 10.40
C LEU A 15 1.22 -8.63 11.75
N VAL A 16 1.99 -8.03 12.65
CA VAL A 16 1.51 -7.63 13.98
C VAL A 16 0.40 -6.60 13.87
N PHE A 17 0.57 -5.59 13.02
CA PHE A 17 -0.45 -4.57 12.79
C PHE A 17 -1.65 -5.10 11.98
N GLY A 18 -1.51 -6.24 11.28
CA GLY A 18 -2.59 -6.97 10.62
C GLY A 18 -3.63 -7.54 11.58
N ILE A 19 -3.20 -7.98 12.76
CA ILE A 19 -4.07 -8.66 13.72
C ILE A 19 -5.23 -7.77 14.18
N PRO A 20 -5.01 -6.51 14.62
CA PRO A 20 -6.11 -5.59 14.97
C PRO A 20 -7.08 -5.30 13.83
N ILE A 21 -6.63 -5.31 12.57
CA ILE A 21 -7.49 -5.07 11.40
C ILE A 21 -8.38 -6.28 11.12
N ILE A 22 -7.85 -7.48 11.23
CA ILE A 22 -8.65 -8.71 11.13
C ILE A 22 -9.72 -8.72 12.22
N GLY A 23 -9.34 -8.38 13.46
CA GLY A 23 -10.30 -8.18 14.54
C GLY A 23 -11.39 -7.18 14.14
N TYR A 24 -11.00 -6.01 13.65
CA TYR A 24 -11.93 -4.96 13.20
C TYR A 24 -12.97 -5.43 12.18
N VAL A 25 -12.58 -6.32 11.26
CA VAL A 25 -13.44 -6.84 10.19
C VAL A 25 -14.47 -7.85 10.73
N TYR A 26 -14.09 -8.67 11.71
CA TYR A 26 -14.91 -9.81 12.15
C TYR A 26 -15.64 -9.61 13.48
N SER A 27 -15.39 -8.53 14.21
CA SER A 27 -16.07 -8.24 15.47
C SER A 27 -17.06 -7.10 15.32
N PRO A 28 -18.15 -7.06 16.12
CA PRO A 28 -19.17 -6.00 16.12
C PRO A 28 -18.62 -4.71 16.73
N PHE A 29 -17.58 -4.15 16.11
CA PHE A 29 -16.86 -2.97 16.56
C PHE A 29 -17.64 -1.65 16.35
N ASP A 30 -18.77 -1.70 15.67
CA ASP A 30 -19.82 -0.68 15.70
C ASP A 30 -20.26 -0.35 17.15
N GLN A 31 -20.06 -1.28 18.08
CA GLN A 31 -20.36 -1.11 19.51
C GLN A 31 -19.18 -0.55 20.32
N ILE A 32 -17.99 -0.38 19.73
CA ILE A 32 -16.78 0.11 20.42
C ILE A 32 -16.30 1.40 19.74
N PRO A 33 -16.85 2.57 20.14
CA PRO A 33 -16.66 3.84 19.43
C PRO A 33 -15.20 4.29 19.32
N ASN A 34 -14.35 3.89 20.26
CA ASN A 34 -12.93 4.28 20.28
C ASN A 34 -12.02 3.40 19.40
N TYR A 35 -12.52 2.27 18.88
CA TYR A 35 -11.68 1.33 18.14
C TYR A 35 -11.59 1.67 16.64
N ALA A 36 -12.71 2.11 16.05
CA ALA A 36 -12.78 2.44 14.63
C ALA A 36 -11.81 3.58 14.18
N PRO A 37 -11.61 4.66 14.95
CA PRO A 37 -10.67 5.73 14.57
C PRO A 37 -9.22 5.25 14.59
N ALA A 38 -8.83 4.47 15.61
CA ALA A 38 -7.48 3.95 15.75
C ALA A 38 -7.11 3.05 14.56
N VAL A 39 -8.00 2.15 14.15
CA VAL A 39 -7.79 1.27 12.99
C VAL A 39 -7.57 2.07 11.70
N ARG A 40 -8.35 3.14 11.49
CA ARG A 40 -8.35 3.91 10.24
C ARG A 40 -7.16 4.86 10.10
N VAL A 41 -6.68 5.43 11.20
CA VAL A 41 -5.66 6.49 11.19
C VAL A 41 -4.28 5.97 11.65
N VAL A 42 -4.22 4.86 12.36
CA VAL A 42 -2.96 4.28 12.86
C VAL A 42 -2.66 2.95 12.17
N PHE A 43 -3.52 1.94 12.37
CA PHE A 43 -3.20 0.58 11.93
C PHE A 43 -3.19 0.45 10.39
N LEU A 44 -4.20 0.99 9.70
CA LEU A 44 -4.26 0.95 8.24
C LEU A 44 -3.07 1.67 7.58
N PRO A 45 -2.70 2.91 7.98
CA PRO A 45 -1.50 3.58 7.47
C PRO A 45 -0.21 2.80 7.71
N VAL A 46 -0.03 2.18 8.88
CA VAL A 46 1.17 1.38 9.18
C VAL A 46 1.24 0.12 8.30
N ILE A 47 0.11 -0.55 8.05
CA ILE A 47 0.05 -1.67 7.10
C ILE A 47 0.35 -1.22 5.68
N LEU A 48 -0.25 -0.14 5.21
CA LEU A 48 -0.01 0.40 3.87
C LEU A 48 1.46 0.78 3.69
N LEU A 49 2.04 1.45 4.69
CA LEU A 49 3.45 1.84 4.70
C LEU A 49 4.37 0.61 4.61
N SER A 50 4.20 -0.34 5.53
CA SER A 50 5.06 -1.54 5.58
C SER A 50 4.90 -2.42 4.34
N GLY A 51 3.66 -2.61 3.87
CA GLY A 51 3.36 -3.39 2.67
C GLY A 51 3.96 -2.77 1.41
N PHE A 52 3.63 -1.51 1.12
CA PHE A 52 4.19 -0.84 -0.06
C PHE A 52 5.70 -0.66 0.02
N TRP A 53 6.28 -0.49 1.20
CA TRP A 53 7.73 -0.44 1.33
C TRP A 53 8.34 -1.78 0.90
N MET A 54 7.80 -2.90 1.37
CA MET A 54 8.28 -4.24 1.03
C MET A 54 8.22 -4.57 -0.47
N TYR A 55 7.17 -4.12 -1.18
CA TYR A 55 6.93 -4.48 -2.59
C TYR A 55 7.36 -3.42 -3.61
N SER A 56 7.32 -2.15 -3.23
CA SER A 56 7.41 -1.01 -4.16
C SER A 56 8.43 0.05 -3.75
N GLY A 57 9.02 -0.08 -2.57
CA GLY A 57 9.99 0.86 -2.03
C GLY A 57 9.37 1.98 -1.20
N VAL A 58 10.22 2.67 -0.42
CA VAL A 58 9.79 3.64 0.59
C VAL A 58 9.04 4.83 0.01
N ILE A 59 9.46 5.35 -1.15
CA ILE A 59 8.83 6.52 -1.79
C ILE A 59 7.36 6.22 -2.11
N PHE A 60 7.11 5.07 -2.75
CA PHE A 60 5.75 4.67 -3.10
C PHE A 60 4.90 4.41 -1.85
N ALA A 61 5.52 3.87 -0.80
CA ALA A 61 4.86 3.66 0.47
C ALA A 61 4.41 4.97 1.13
N SER A 62 5.30 5.97 1.17
CA SER A 62 4.97 7.30 1.69
C SER A 62 3.83 7.94 0.90
N VAL A 63 3.88 7.89 -0.44
CA VAL A 63 2.82 8.41 -1.31
C VAL A 63 1.48 7.71 -1.04
N GLY A 64 1.50 6.38 -0.89
CA GLY A 64 0.30 5.60 -0.55
C GLY A 64 -0.34 6.04 0.76
N VAL A 65 0.47 6.24 1.81
CA VAL A 65 -0.01 6.71 3.12
C VAL A 65 -0.56 8.13 3.04
N THR A 66 0.13 9.04 2.38
CA THR A 66 -0.32 10.43 2.21
C THR A 66 -1.66 10.47 1.47
N LEU A 67 -1.81 9.70 0.40
CA LEU A 67 -3.06 9.60 -0.35
C LEU A 67 -4.18 8.97 0.49
N TRP A 68 -3.87 7.93 1.28
CA TRP A 68 -4.84 7.31 2.18
C TRP A 68 -5.39 8.33 3.17
N LEU A 69 -4.51 9.01 3.90
CA LEU A 69 -4.91 10.00 4.90
C LEU A 69 -5.67 11.15 4.26
N GLY A 70 -5.16 11.72 3.17
CA GLY A 70 -5.83 12.82 2.46
C GLY A 70 -7.23 12.44 1.98
N ALA A 71 -7.37 11.31 1.27
CA ALA A 71 -8.67 10.86 0.77
C ALA A 71 -9.62 10.46 1.92
N TYR A 72 -9.09 9.87 2.99
CA TYR A 72 -9.87 9.51 4.17
C TYR A 72 -10.43 10.75 4.88
N TYR A 73 -9.61 11.77 5.12
CA TYR A 73 -10.05 13.00 5.80
C TYR A 73 -11.00 13.85 4.95
N LEU A 74 -10.83 13.87 3.62
CA LEU A 74 -11.66 14.68 2.73
C LEU A 74 -12.96 14.00 2.31
N SER A 75 -12.99 12.67 2.24
CA SER A 75 -14.08 11.95 1.56
C SER A 75 -14.44 10.61 2.21
N GLY A 76 -13.83 10.28 3.35
CA GLY A 76 -14.13 9.09 4.14
C GLY A 76 -13.48 7.80 3.63
N LEU A 77 -13.85 6.69 4.27
CA LEU A 77 -13.19 5.38 4.11
C LEU A 77 -13.23 4.86 2.66
N LYS A 78 -14.36 4.99 1.98
CA LYS A 78 -14.54 4.48 0.59
C LYS A 78 -13.55 5.15 -0.36
N ALA A 79 -13.40 6.48 -0.24
CA ALA A 79 -12.44 7.24 -1.04
C ALA A 79 -10.99 6.85 -0.72
N GLY A 80 -10.68 6.63 0.56
CA GLY A 80 -9.39 6.07 0.99
C GLY A 80 -9.06 4.77 0.28
N VAL A 81 -9.98 3.79 0.29
CA VAL A 81 -9.77 2.49 -0.39
C VAL A 81 -9.62 2.65 -1.90
N LEU A 82 -10.50 3.43 -2.54
CA LEU A 82 -10.45 3.68 -3.98
C LEU A 82 -9.13 4.35 -4.40
N SER A 83 -8.58 5.26 -3.60
CA SER A 83 -7.30 5.91 -3.87
C SER A 83 -6.15 4.90 -3.96
N GLN A 84 -6.14 3.88 -3.09
CA GLN A 84 -5.09 2.86 -3.07
C GLN A 84 -5.19 1.92 -4.25
N VAL A 85 -6.42 1.52 -4.61
CA VAL A 85 -6.68 0.69 -5.79
C VAL A 85 -6.23 1.43 -7.06
N ALA A 86 -6.64 2.70 -7.20
CA ALA A 86 -6.25 3.53 -8.33
C ALA A 86 -4.73 3.70 -8.42
N LEU A 87 -4.08 3.99 -7.29
CA LEU A 87 -2.62 4.13 -7.22
C LEU A 87 -1.89 2.85 -7.64
N PHE A 88 -2.38 1.68 -7.20
CA PHE A 88 -1.79 0.39 -7.54
C PHE A 88 -1.95 0.05 -9.02
N ILE A 89 -3.13 0.27 -9.59
CA ILE A 89 -3.40 0.07 -11.02
C ILE A 89 -2.51 1.01 -11.84
N ALA A 90 -2.47 2.30 -11.50
CA ALA A 90 -1.64 3.29 -12.18
C ALA A 90 -0.17 2.88 -12.21
N ARG A 91 0.38 2.45 -11.05
CA ARG A 91 1.75 1.93 -10.97
C ARG A 91 1.96 0.72 -11.87
N LYS A 92 1.06 -0.27 -11.84
CA LYS A 92 1.18 -1.49 -12.65
C LYS A 92 1.19 -1.16 -14.14
N THR A 93 0.24 -0.34 -14.60
CA THR A 93 0.15 0.10 -15.99
C THR A 93 1.40 0.86 -16.42
N TRP A 94 1.91 1.77 -15.59
CA TRP A 94 3.15 2.50 -15.88
C TRP A 94 4.36 1.57 -16.02
N LEU A 95 4.51 0.59 -15.12
CA LEU A 95 5.61 -0.38 -15.21
C LEU A 95 5.55 -1.22 -16.51
N VAL A 96 4.35 -1.62 -16.94
CA VAL A 96 4.16 -2.33 -18.20
C VAL A 96 4.55 -1.45 -19.39
N ILE A 97 4.10 -0.19 -19.42
CA ILE A 97 4.44 0.75 -20.49
C ILE A 97 5.96 0.97 -20.54
N ARG A 98 6.59 1.20 -19.39
CA ARG A 98 8.05 1.38 -19.28
C ARG A 98 8.81 0.17 -19.80
N ALA A 99 8.39 -1.04 -19.43
CA ALA A 99 9.02 -2.27 -19.89
C ALA A 99 8.91 -2.45 -21.41
N ARG A 100 7.76 -2.09 -22.00
CA ARG A 100 7.57 -2.11 -23.46
C ARG A 100 8.49 -1.13 -24.17
N ARG A 101 8.63 0.10 -23.67
CA ARG A 101 9.53 1.11 -24.24
C ARG A 101 11.00 0.69 -24.17
N ALA A 102 11.40 -0.01 -23.11
CA ALA A 102 12.77 -0.45 -22.90
C ALA A 102 13.23 -1.57 -23.86
N LYS A 103 12.31 -2.36 -24.43
CA LYS A 103 12.68 -3.44 -25.36
C LYS A 103 13.14 -2.96 -26.74
N GLY A 104 12.87 -1.70 -27.11
CA GLY A 104 13.17 -1.18 -28.45
C GLY A 104 12.44 -1.93 -29.58
N PRO A 105 12.44 -1.41 -30.81
CA PRO A 105 12.07 -2.21 -31.99
C PRO A 105 13.09 -3.34 -32.20
N GLU A 106 12.65 -4.53 -32.62
CA GLU A 106 13.57 -5.61 -33.00
C GLU A 106 14.50 -5.14 -34.14
N PRO A 107 15.80 -5.48 -34.09
CA PRO A 107 16.71 -5.14 -35.17
C PRO A 107 16.25 -5.82 -36.47
N VAL A 108 16.01 -5.02 -37.51
CA VAL A 108 15.69 -5.54 -38.85
C VAL A 108 16.89 -6.35 -39.34
N PRO A 109 16.73 -7.62 -39.72
CA PRO A 109 17.83 -8.42 -40.22
C PRO A 109 18.35 -7.80 -41.53
N LEU A 110 19.63 -7.41 -41.52
CA LEU A 110 20.34 -6.97 -42.72
C LEU A 110 20.44 -8.17 -43.67
N ARG A 111 19.72 -8.11 -44.80
CA ARG A 111 19.87 -9.05 -45.92
C ARG A 111 20.94 -8.55 -46.87
#